data_AF-A0A972DZR8-F1
#
_entry.id   AF-A0A972DZR8-F1
#
_cell.length_a   1.000
_cell.length_b   1.000
_cell.length_c   1.000
_cell.angle_alpha   90.00
_cell.angle_beta   90.00
_cell.angle_gamma   90.00
#
_symmetry.space_group_name_H-M   'P 1'
#
loop_
_entity.id
_entity.type
_entity.pdbx_description
1 polymer ?
#
loop_
_entity_poly.entity_id
_entity_poly.type
_entity_poly.pdbx_seq_one_letter_code
_entity_poly.pdbx_strand_id
1 'polypeptide(L)'
;VDGFEDYTDDIEAGEAIFDTWVDGWVNQTGATVGYINAPFAEQTIVHGGGQSMPLQYDNSGSPFYSETTRVFDAAQDWSGNGANTLSVYFQGVPGPFLELADGTIVMGAAGTDIWNTTDEFRFACKPLSGDGSIVALVESVSRAVDWTKAGVMIRETLEAASPFAAVYATPDYGCRYQARLTADVAAVSDSGVVTTEQTALRAPYWVKIERVGNSFNGYYSTDGENWTAMAWNPQTIAMGANVYVGLAVTSHSAGVLASAEFSSVATTGNVNGAWAVETIGGDHPEGNGAAQLYVTLEDAAGKTATVSHPSGAGAVFLAGWNEWAIPYSDLAGVNLARIEAMTIGVGNRTSPSAGGSGIVYIDDIGFGRPAAQ
;
A
#
# COMPACT_ATOMS: atom_id res chain seq x y z
N VAL A 1 4.10 -24.58 1.12
CA VAL A 1 4.77 -24.51 2.44
C VAL A 1 3.70 -24.46 3.51
N ASP A 2 2.82 -23.48 3.43
CA ASP A 2 1.65 -23.37 4.29
C ASP A 2 0.53 -22.70 3.48
N GLY A 3 -0.67 -23.25 3.51
CA GLY A 3 -1.87 -22.59 3.00
C GLY A 3 -2.81 -22.19 4.12
N PHE A 4 -2.41 -22.37 5.38
CA PHE A 4 -3.15 -22.02 6.59
C PHE A 4 -4.49 -22.74 6.83
N GLU A 5 -4.92 -23.64 5.95
CA GLU A 5 -6.20 -24.35 6.02
C GLU A 5 -6.31 -25.46 7.09
N ASP A 6 -5.19 -25.94 7.62
CA ASP A 6 -5.18 -27.13 8.51
C ASP A 6 -5.33 -26.77 10.01
N TYR A 7 -5.32 -25.48 10.36
CA TYR A 7 -5.41 -25.02 11.76
C TYR A 7 -6.85 -24.98 12.26
N THR A 8 -7.06 -25.35 13.53
CA THR A 8 -8.38 -25.36 14.20
C THR A 8 -8.40 -24.48 15.45
N ASP A 9 -9.55 -24.37 16.10
CA ASP A 9 -9.69 -23.67 17.39
C ASP A 9 -9.39 -24.57 18.61
N ASP A 10 -8.87 -25.78 18.40
CA ASP A 10 -8.58 -26.74 19.46
C ASP A 10 -7.16 -26.57 20.04
N ILE A 11 -7.08 -25.72 21.08
CA ILE A 11 -5.83 -25.50 21.84
C ILE A 11 -5.42 -26.77 22.60
N GLU A 12 -6.37 -27.57 23.08
CA GLU A 12 -6.04 -28.76 23.90
C GLU A 12 -5.37 -29.86 23.05
N ALA A 13 -5.74 -29.93 21.77
CA ALA A 13 -5.12 -30.81 20.79
C ALA A 13 -3.79 -30.26 20.21
N GLY A 14 -3.47 -28.98 20.45
CA GLY A 14 -2.30 -28.31 19.86
C GLY A 14 -2.47 -28.02 18.36
N GLU A 15 -3.71 -27.81 17.92
CA GLU A 15 -4.07 -27.59 16.51
C GLU A 15 -4.26 -26.10 16.19
N ALA A 16 -4.07 -25.20 17.16
CA ALA A 16 -4.19 -23.77 16.93
C ALA A 16 -2.99 -23.25 16.12
N ILE A 17 -3.22 -22.18 15.35
CA ILE A 17 -2.20 -21.63 14.43
C ILE A 17 -0.90 -21.23 15.15
N PHE A 18 -0.98 -20.69 16.37
CA PHE A 18 0.17 -20.30 17.18
C PHE A 18 0.92 -21.49 17.81
N ASP A 19 0.34 -22.70 17.81
CA ASP A 19 1.07 -23.91 18.22
C ASP A 19 2.10 -24.33 17.17
N THR A 20 1.88 -23.96 15.90
CA THR A 20 2.79 -24.21 14.78
C THR A 20 3.68 -23.00 14.45
N TRP A 21 3.11 -21.80 14.48
CA TRP A 21 3.79 -20.54 14.20
C TRP A 21 4.11 -19.82 15.50
N VAL A 22 5.31 -20.10 16.03
CA VAL A 22 5.77 -19.62 17.34
C VAL A 22 5.93 -18.10 17.35
N ASP A 23 5.23 -17.41 18.25
CA ASP A 23 5.14 -15.96 18.29
C ASP A 23 5.84 -15.32 19.53
N GLY A 24 5.54 -14.04 19.77
CA GLY A 24 6.12 -13.20 20.83
C GLY A 24 5.95 -13.74 22.25
N TRP A 25 4.94 -14.56 22.51
CA TRP A 25 4.71 -15.15 23.84
C TRP A 25 5.77 -16.19 24.19
N VAL A 26 6.37 -16.82 23.18
CA VAL A 26 7.42 -17.83 23.34
C VAL A 26 8.79 -17.25 23.01
N ASN A 27 8.91 -16.50 21.91
CA ASN A 27 10.20 -15.98 21.42
C ASN A 27 10.57 -14.59 21.95
N GLN A 28 9.72 -13.99 22.81
CA GLN A 28 9.94 -12.69 23.47
C GLN A 28 10.10 -11.51 22.49
N THR A 29 9.36 -11.54 21.38
CA THR A 29 9.24 -10.44 20.41
C THR A 29 7.87 -9.77 20.50
N GLY A 30 7.62 -8.73 19.70
CA GLY A 30 6.32 -8.04 19.66
C GLY A 30 5.22 -8.75 18.86
N ALA A 31 5.45 -9.98 18.38
CA ALA A 31 4.50 -10.68 17.53
C ALA A 31 3.35 -11.33 18.32
N THR A 32 2.15 -11.35 17.73
CA THR A 32 1.07 -12.26 18.15
C THR A 32 0.48 -12.91 16.90
N VAL A 33 0.47 -14.24 16.88
CA VAL A 33 -0.08 -15.04 15.78
C VAL A 33 -1.48 -15.49 16.13
N GLY A 34 -2.41 -15.29 15.20
CA GLY A 34 -3.81 -15.56 15.45
C GLY A 34 -4.50 -14.43 16.23
N TYR A 35 -5.82 -14.50 16.31
CA TYR A 35 -6.60 -13.69 17.22
C TYR A 35 -6.51 -14.21 18.66
N ILE A 36 -6.79 -13.34 19.63
CA ILE A 36 -6.82 -13.72 21.05
C ILE A 36 -8.04 -14.62 21.38
N ASN A 37 -9.10 -14.55 20.57
CA ASN A 37 -10.30 -15.35 20.73
C ASN A 37 -10.59 -16.10 19.44
N ALA A 38 -11.17 -17.29 19.56
CA ALA A 38 -11.62 -18.08 18.42
C ALA A 38 -12.69 -17.33 17.57
N PRO A 39 -12.68 -17.48 16.23
CA PRO A 39 -11.73 -18.27 15.46
C PRO A 39 -10.33 -17.65 15.50
N PHE A 40 -9.30 -18.46 15.74
CA PHE A 40 -7.94 -17.93 15.90
C PHE A 40 -7.33 -17.48 14.56
N ALA A 41 -7.65 -18.16 13.46
CA ALA A 41 -7.29 -17.72 12.13
C ALA A 41 -8.33 -16.74 11.56
N GLU A 42 -7.92 -15.91 10.60
CA GLU A 42 -8.78 -14.93 9.95
C GLU A 42 -9.56 -15.57 8.81
N GLN A 43 -10.90 -15.48 8.82
CA GLN A 43 -11.78 -16.23 7.90
C GLN A 43 -12.47 -15.36 6.83
N THR A 44 -12.24 -14.05 6.84
CA THR A 44 -12.86 -13.08 5.92
C THR A 44 -11.85 -12.39 5.01
N ILE A 45 -10.65 -12.10 5.53
CA ILE A 45 -9.51 -11.61 4.75
C ILE A 45 -8.67 -12.83 4.40
N VAL A 46 -8.98 -13.46 3.27
CA VAL A 46 -8.39 -14.73 2.82
C VAL A 46 -7.98 -14.60 1.35
N HIS A 47 -6.81 -15.12 0.98
CA HIS A 47 -6.33 -15.11 -0.40
C HIS A 47 -6.85 -16.35 -1.14
N GLY A 48 -6.56 -17.52 -0.59
CA GLY A 48 -6.98 -18.83 -1.09
C GLY A 48 -7.58 -19.66 0.06
N GLY A 49 -8.45 -20.61 -0.27
CA GLY A 49 -9.04 -21.48 0.75
C GLY A 49 -10.08 -20.78 1.63
N GLY A 50 -9.98 -20.96 2.95
CA GLY A 50 -10.97 -20.58 3.96
C GLY A 50 -10.42 -19.76 5.12
N GLN A 51 -9.09 -19.67 5.28
CA GLN A 51 -8.50 -18.84 6.34
C GLN A 51 -7.07 -18.37 6.05
N SER A 52 -6.67 -17.26 6.67
CA SER A 52 -5.30 -16.73 6.63
C SER A 52 -4.73 -16.54 8.04
N MET A 53 -3.43 -16.32 8.14
CA MET A 53 -2.76 -15.99 9.39
C MET A 53 -2.80 -14.48 9.67
N PRO A 54 -3.53 -14.01 10.70
CA PRO A 54 -3.30 -12.68 11.23
C PRO A 54 -2.00 -12.68 12.04
N LEU A 55 -1.04 -11.83 11.65
CA LEU A 55 0.19 -11.55 12.37
C LEU A 55 0.16 -10.11 12.89
N GLN A 56 -0.15 -9.96 14.18
CA GLN A 56 -0.02 -8.68 14.86
C GLN A 56 1.45 -8.41 15.20
N TYR A 57 1.86 -7.16 15.10
CA TYR A 57 3.19 -6.70 15.49
C TYR A 57 3.10 -5.45 16.37
N ASP A 58 3.93 -5.40 17.41
CA ASP A 58 4.16 -4.20 18.21
C ASP A 58 5.66 -3.98 18.40
N ASN A 59 6.21 -3.04 17.62
CA ASN A 59 7.62 -2.67 17.67
C ASN A 59 7.84 -1.38 18.46
N SER A 60 6.87 -0.92 19.25
CA SER A 60 7.01 0.28 20.08
C SER A 60 7.89 0.04 21.32
N GLY A 61 7.98 -1.21 21.78
CA GLY A 61 8.79 -1.66 22.90
C GLY A 61 9.91 -2.63 22.50
N SER A 62 10.88 -2.82 23.39
CA SER A 62 11.96 -3.81 23.21
C SER A 62 11.37 -5.22 23.02
N PRO A 63 11.85 -6.03 22.05
CA PRO A 63 13.11 -5.85 21.32
C PRO A 63 12.99 -5.03 20.02
N PHE A 64 11.89 -4.32 19.80
CA PHE A 64 11.60 -3.46 18.64
C PHE A 64 11.51 -4.20 17.29
N TYR A 65 11.22 -5.49 17.35
CA TYR A 65 10.81 -6.29 16.20
C TYR A 65 9.83 -7.36 16.68
N SER A 66 9.06 -7.88 15.73
CA SER A 66 8.04 -8.90 15.91
C SER A 66 8.35 -10.02 14.95
N GLU A 67 8.48 -11.26 15.43
CA GLU A 67 8.74 -12.42 14.58
C GLU A 67 7.81 -13.57 14.94
N THR A 68 7.34 -14.26 13.91
CA THR A 68 6.79 -15.60 14.05
C THR A 68 7.65 -16.61 13.29
N THR A 69 7.87 -17.77 13.87
CA THR A 69 8.71 -18.83 13.30
C THR A 69 7.97 -20.15 13.24
N ARG A 70 8.00 -20.78 12.07
CA ARG A 70 7.61 -22.18 11.89
C ARG A 70 8.87 -23.04 11.74
N VAL A 71 8.98 -24.06 12.60
CA VAL A 71 10.01 -25.11 12.49
C VAL A 71 9.36 -26.36 11.91
N PHE A 72 9.99 -26.99 10.93
CA PHE A 72 9.45 -28.18 10.29
C PHE A 72 9.92 -29.46 10.99
N ASP A 73 9.02 -30.41 11.22
CA ASP A 73 9.33 -31.73 11.82
C ASP A 73 10.47 -32.47 11.09
N ALA A 74 10.55 -32.27 9.77
CA ALA A 74 11.64 -32.71 8.94
C ALA A 74 12.01 -31.62 7.93
N ALA A 75 13.31 -31.49 7.66
CA ALA A 75 13.80 -30.53 6.69
C ALA A 75 13.16 -30.75 5.30
N GLN A 76 12.68 -29.68 4.69
CA GLN A 76 11.93 -29.69 3.43
C GLN A 76 12.85 -29.38 2.24
N ASP A 77 12.60 -30.04 1.11
CA ASP A 77 13.26 -29.74 -0.18
C ASP A 77 12.40 -28.76 -0.99
N TRP A 78 12.82 -27.50 -1.03
CA TRP A 78 12.21 -26.43 -1.82
C TRP A 78 12.95 -26.17 -3.14
N SER A 79 13.91 -27.02 -3.51
CA SER A 79 14.67 -26.91 -4.76
C SER A 79 14.12 -27.78 -5.89
N GLY A 80 13.16 -28.65 -5.57
CA GLY A 80 12.53 -29.58 -6.51
C GLY A 80 11.81 -28.90 -7.67
N ASN A 81 11.59 -29.67 -8.75
CA ASN A 81 10.83 -29.24 -9.94
C ASN A 81 11.33 -27.93 -10.59
N GLY A 82 12.59 -27.58 -10.34
CA GLY A 82 13.24 -26.40 -10.90
C GLY A 82 12.86 -25.08 -10.23
N ALA A 83 12.25 -25.11 -9.05
CA ALA A 83 11.88 -23.90 -8.31
C ALA A 83 13.04 -22.90 -8.22
N ASN A 84 12.71 -21.62 -8.38
CA ASN A 84 13.65 -20.50 -8.31
C ASN A 84 13.09 -19.30 -7.54
N THR A 85 11.89 -19.44 -6.96
CA THR A 85 11.18 -18.38 -6.27
C THR A 85 10.43 -18.96 -5.06
N LEU A 86 10.57 -18.28 -3.92
CA LEU A 86 9.67 -18.40 -2.78
C LEU A 86 8.58 -17.33 -2.96
N SER A 87 7.33 -17.69 -2.74
CA SER A 87 6.18 -16.79 -2.84
C SER A 87 5.48 -16.73 -1.49
N VAL A 88 5.20 -15.50 -1.04
CA VAL A 88 4.46 -15.22 0.20
C VAL A 88 3.35 -14.24 -0.16
N TYR A 89 2.09 -14.64 0.00
CA TYR A 89 0.98 -13.70 -0.13
C TYR A 89 0.78 -12.98 1.19
N PHE A 90 0.64 -11.66 1.11
CA PHE A 90 0.39 -10.85 2.28
C PHE A 90 -0.56 -9.69 1.98
N GLN A 91 -1.23 -9.22 3.03
CA GLN A 91 -2.03 -8.01 3.00
C GLN A 91 -1.77 -7.19 4.26
N GLY A 92 -1.40 -5.93 4.09
CA GLY A 92 -1.28 -4.96 5.17
C GLY A 92 -2.57 -4.17 5.42
N VAL A 93 -2.52 -3.24 6.38
CA VAL A 93 -3.58 -2.27 6.62
C VAL A 93 -3.05 -0.86 6.31
N PRO A 94 -3.62 -0.12 5.33
CA PRO A 94 -3.02 1.14 4.88
C PRO A 94 -2.85 2.20 5.97
N GLY A 95 -1.59 2.56 6.25
CA GLY A 95 -1.26 3.67 7.15
C GLY A 95 -1.49 5.05 6.51
N PRO A 96 -1.42 6.14 7.29
CA PRO A 96 -1.81 7.46 6.82
C PRO A 96 -0.95 8.02 5.70
N PHE A 97 0.36 8.02 5.90
CA PHE A 97 1.34 8.57 4.96
C PHE A 97 2.72 8.10 5.39
N LEU A 98 3.53 7.66 4.44
CA LEU A 98 4.94 7.37 4.63
C LEU A 98 5.70 7.81 3.39
N GLU A 99 6.71 8.66 3.57
CA GLU A 99 7.70 8.99 2.54
C GLU A 99 9.00 8.25 2.88
N LEU A 100 9.44 7.37 1.99
CA LEU A 100 10.67 6.59 2.10
C LEU A 100 11.88 7.42 1.69
N ALA A 101 13.07 6.93 2.04
CA ALA A 101 14.33 7.66 1.81
C ALA A 101 14.66 7.87 0.32
N ASP A 102 14.11 7.05 -0.57
CA ASP A 102 14.23 7.18 -2.03
C ASP A 102 13.19 8.16 -2.64
N GLY A 103 12.29 8.71 -1.82
CA GLY A 103 11.20 9.60 -2.25
C GLY A 103 9.91 8.88 -2.64
N THR A 104 9.84 7.55 -2.52
CA THR A 104 8.60 6.79 -2.70
C THR A 104 7.63 7.12 -1.56
N ILE A 105 6.37 7.38 -1.88
CA ILE A 105 5.31 7.69 -0.93
C ILE A 105 4.26 6.58 -0.96
N VAL A 106 3.96 6.02 0.20
CA VAL A 106 2.83 5.08 0.39
C VAL A 106 1.78 5.76 1.24
N MET A 107 0.54 5.80 0.75
CA MET A 107 -0.55 6.53 1.39
C MET A 107 -1.84 5.71 1.38
N GLY A 108 -2.41 5.52 2.57
CA GLY A 108 -3.76 4.98 2.73
C GLY A 108 -4.82 6.07 2.67
N ALA A 109 -6.06 5.74 2.37
CA ALA A 109 -7.22 6.62 2.60
C ALA A 109 -8.52 5.83 2.62
N ALA A 110 -9.49 6.34 3.38
CA ALA A 110 -10.90 5.98 3.23
C ALA A 110 -11.66 7.18 2.65
N GLY A 111 -12.99 7.05 2.54
CA GLY A 111 -13.89 8.15 2.21
C GLY A 111 -14.86 7.79 1.10
N THR A 112 -16.05 8.37 1.14
CA THR A 112 -17.13 8.06 0.20
C THR A 112 -16.83 8.44 -1.24
N ASP A 113 -16.31 9.65 -1.50
CA ASP A 113 -15.81 10.09 -2.81
C ASP A 113 -15.22 11.51 -2.74
N ILE A 114 -14.54 11.93 -3.80
CA ILE A 114 -14.24 13.33 -4.14
C ILE A 114 -15.22 13.73 -5.25
N TRP A 115 -16.48 14.04 -4.93
CA TRP A 115 -17.50 14.33 -5.96
C TRP A 115 -18.63 15.25 -5.52
N ASN A 116 -19.46 14.82 -4.57
CA ASN A 116 -20.68 15.53 -4.15
C ASN A 116 -20.33 16.89 -3.52
N THR A 117 -21.25 17.58 -2.85
CA THR A 117 -20.95 18.90 -2.25
C THR A 117 -19.83 18.90 -1.20
N THR A 118 -19.50 17.73 -0.65
CA THR A 118 -18.40 17.51 0.30
C THR A 118 -17.52 16.36 -0.16
N ASP A 119 -16.21 16.56 -0.14
CA ASP A 119 -15.20 15.54 -0.42
C ASP A 119 -14.86 14.74 0.84
N GLU A 120 -14.53 13.46 0.66
CA GLU A 120 -13.99 12.57 1.68
C GLU A 120 -12.76 11.81 1.15
N PHE A 121 -11.58 12.21 1.60
CA PHE A 121 -10.30 11.69 1.11
C PHE A 121 -9.11 12.09 2.01
N ARG A 122 -7.93 11.49 1.75
CA ARG A 122 -6.67 11.93 2.35
C ARG A 122 -5.89 12.80 1.37
N PHE A 123 -5.34 13.92 1.87
CA PHE A 123 -4.57 14.88 1.08
C PHE A 123 -3.20 15.13 1.72
N ALA A 124 -2.14 14.63 1.11
CA ALA A 124 -0.78 15.02 1.46
C ALA A 124 -0.39 16.22 0.59
N CYS A 125 -0.26 17.40 1.19
CA CYS A 125 -0.18 18.66 0.45
C CYS A 125 0.88 19.63 0.96
N LYS A 126 1.19 20.61 0.12
CA LYS A 126 2.04 21.77 0.40
C LYS A 126 1.35 23.04 -0.09
N PRO A 127 1.54 24.20 0.56
CA PRO A 127 1.06 25.47 0.05
C PRO A 127 1.76 25.84 -1.28
N LEU A 128 0.96 26.30 -2.24
CA LEU A 128 1.38 26.87 -3.52
C LEU A 128 0.83 28.29 -3.64
N SER A 129 1.71 29.25 -3.95
CA SER A 129 1.33 30.64 -4.26
C SER A 129 1.52 30.94 -5.75
N GLY A 130 0.42 31.24 -6.44
CA GLY A 130 0.40 31.57 -7.88
C GLY A 130 0.43 30.32 -8.77
N ASP A 131 1.11 30.45 -9.90
CA ASP A 131 1.25 29.39 -10.90
C ASP A 131 2.22 28.30 -10.44
N GLY A 132 1.97 27.08 -10.88
CA GLY A 132 2.77 25.92 -10.50
C GLY A 132 2.19 24.62 -11.03
N SER A 133 2.88 23.53 -10.78
CA SER A 133 2.41 22.20 -11.15
C SER A 133 2.86 21.16 -10.14
N ILE A 134 2.22 20.01 -10.19
CA ILE A 134 2.69 18.79 -9.54
C ILE A 134 2.61 17.64 -10.53
N VAL A 135 3.59 16.76 -10.42
CA VAL A 135 3.72 15.52 -11.19
C VAL A 135 4.03 14.37 -10.23
N ALA A 136 3.51 13.18 -10.52
CA ALA A 136 3.84 11.94 -9.82
C ALA A 136 3.73 10.74 -10.78
N LEU A 137 4.61 9.75 -10.61
CA LEU A 137 4.37 8.40 -11.09
C LEU A 137 3.47 7.71 -10.07
N VAL A 138 2.28 7.29 -10.49
CA VAL A 138 1.43 6.42 -9.66
C VAL A 138 1.86 4.99 -9.93
N GLU A 139 2.54 4.39 -8.97
CA GLU A 139 3.09 3.03 -9.07
C GLU A 139 1.98 1.99 -8.97
N SER A 140 1.10 2.16 -7.98
CA SER A 140 -0.01 1.24 -7.71
C SER A 140 -1.18 1.97 -7.04
N VAL A 141 -2.39 1.44 -7.25
CA VAL A 141 -3.60 1.84 -6.53
C VAL A 141 -4.35 0.56 -6.20
N SER A 142 -4.50 0.24 -4.91
CA SER A 142 -5.33 -0.88 -4.49
C SER A 142 -6.78 -0.63 -4.86
N ARG A 143 -7.54 -1.71 -5.10
CA ARG A 143 -8.94 -1.62 -5.51
C ARG A 143 -9.87 -1.93 -4.34
N ALA A 144 -10.20 -0.93 -3.53
CA ALA A 144 -11.23 -1.07 -2.49
C ALA A 144 -12.62 -1.18 -3.14
N VAL A 145 -12.95 -0.26 -4.04
CA VAL A 145 -14.09 -0.37 -4.97
C VAL A 145 -13.69 0.16 -6.36
N ASP A 146 -14.56 0.03 -7.35
CA ASP A 146 -14.27 0.31 -8.75
C ASP A 146 -13.84 1.77 -9.02
N TRP A 147 -14.25 2.70 -8.16
CA TRP A 147 -13.90 4.13 -8.24
C TRP A 147 -12.92 4.62 -7.16
N THR A 148 -12.13 3.73 -6.57
CA THR A 148 -10.93 4.14 -5.82
C THR A 148 -10.04 5.04 -6.69
N LYS A 149 -9.54 6.15 -6.12
CA LYS A 149 -8.76 7.17 -6.86
C LYS A 149 -7.48 7.47 -6.12
N ALA A 150 -6.40 7.65 -6.88
CA ALA A 150 -5.14 8.17 -6.37
C ALA A 150 -4.48 9.05 -7.42
N GLY A 151 -3.96 10.21 -7.06
CA GLY A 151 -3.34 11.09 -8.05
C GLY A 151 -2.91 12.43 -7.49
N VAL A 152 -2.83 13.41 -8.40
CA VAL A 152 -2.35 14.76 -8.09
C VAL A 152 -3.49 15.78 -8.11
N MET A 153 -3.47 16.73 -7.19
CA MET A 153 -4.51 17.73 -7.00
C MET A 153 -3.92 19.12 -6.71
N ILE A 154 -4.58 20.15 -7.26
CA ILE A 154 -4.50 21.53 -6.76
C ILE A 154 -5.87 21.92 -6.21
N ARG A 155 -5.93 22.36 -4.95
CA ARG A 155 -7.16 22.66 -4.20
C ARG A 155 -7.06 24.00 -3.50
N GLU A 156 -8.12 24.81 -3.52
CA GLU A 156 -8.08 26.17 -2.98
C GLU A 156 -7.90 26.21 -1.45
N THR A 157 -8.67 25.40 -0.72
CA THR A 157 -8.67 25.35 0.75
C THR A 157 -8.72 23.90 1.25
N LEU A 158 -8.52 23.69 2.55
CA LEU A 158 -8.65 22.37 3.17
C LEU A 158 -10.09 22.03 3.60
N GLU A 159 -11.06 22.90 3.29
CA GLU A 159 -12.47 22.61 3.55
C GLU A 159 -13.01 21.55 2.59
N ALA A 160 -13.89 20.65 3.05
CA ALA A 160 -14.41 19.54 2.25
C ALA A 160 -15.15 19.95 0.97
N ALA A 161 -15.68 21.18 0.90
CA ALA A 161 -16.44 21.68 -0.24
C ALA A 161 -15.61 22.54 -1.23
N SER A 162 -14.29 22.62 -1.05
CA SER A 162 -13.41 23.54 -1.79
C SER A 162 -13.34 23.26 -3.29
N PRO A 163 -13.21 24.30 -4.13
CA PRO A 163 -12.78 24.14 -5.53
C PRO A 163 -11.45 23.39 -5.63
N PHE A 164 -11.32 22.54 -6.66
CA PHE A 164 -10.11 21.79 -6.96
C PHE A 164 -10.02 21.41 -8.44
N ALA A 165 -8.81 21.07 -8.90
CA ALA A 165 -8.53 20.36 -10.14
C ALA A 165 -7.60 19.19 -9.84
N ALA A 166 -7.90 17.99 -10.36
CA ALA A 166 -7.12 16.81 -10.06
C ALA A 166 -7.09 15.81 -11.23
N VAL A 167 -5.94 15.16 -11.40
CA VAL A 167 -5.76 14.04 -12.32
C VAL A 167 -5.50 12.78 -11.51
N TYR A 168 -6.36 11.78 -11.67
CA TYR A 168 -6.33 10.54 -10.91
C TYR A 168 -6.04 9.34 -11.79
N ALA A 169 -5.30 8.39 -11.20
CA ALA A 169 -5.36 7.01 -11.58
C ALA A 169 -6.47 6.27 -10.82
N THR A 170 -7.11 5.34 -11.52
CA THR A 170 -8.11 4.44 -10.97
C THR A 170 -7.78 2.99 -11.38
N PRO A 171 -8.06 1.98 -10.54
CA PRO A 171 -7.81 0.59 -10.90
C PRO A 171 -8.61 0.13 -12.13
N ASP A 172 -9.88 0.56 -12.23
CA ASP A 172 -10.82 0.03 -13.23
C ASP A 172 -11.08 1.00 -14.41
N TYR A 173 -10.95 2.31 -14.21
CA TYR A 173 -11.41 3.33 -15.15
C TYR A 173 -10.29 4.22 -15.74
N GLY A 174 -9.04 3.80 -15.57
CA GLY A 174 -7.86 4.47 -16.13
C GLY A 174 -7.60 5.87 -15.56
N CYS A 175 -7.06 6.75 -16.39
CA CYS A 175 -6.66 8.11 -16.01
C CYS A 175 -7.82 9.10 -16.21
N ARG A 176 -8.18 9.85 -15.16
CA ARG A 176 -9.37 10.72 -15.13
C ARG A 176 -9.01 12.14 -14.73
N TYR A 177 -9.59 13.13 -15.42
CA TYR A 177 -9.52 14.53 -15.03
C TYR A 177 -10.84 14.96 -14.39
N GLN A 178 -10.79 15.40 -13.13
CA GLN A 178 -11.93 15.87 -12.35
C GLN A 178 -11.68 17.27 -11.79
N ALA A 179 -12.73 18.05 -11.64
CA ALA A 179 -12.67 19.36 -11.00
C ALA A 179 -13.96 19.71 -10.27
N ARG A 180 -13.82 20.48 -9.20
CA ARG A 180 -14.92 21.26 -8.61
C ARG A 180 -14.73 22.72 -8.98
N LEU A 181 -15.64 23.26 -9.79
CA LEU A 181 -15.50 24.61 -10.37
C LEU A 181 -15.86 25.74 -9.39
N THR A 182 -16.66 25.45 -8.37
CA THR A 182 -17.15 26.42 -7.38
C THR A 182 -17.31 25.70 -6.04
N ALA A 183 -17.14 26.42 -4.93
CA ALA A 183 -17.37 25.82 -3.61
C ALA A 183 -18.81 25.32 -3.47
N ASP A 184 -19.01 24.29 -2.64
CA ASP A 184 -20.35 23.81 -2.22
C ASP A 184 -21.25 23.23 -3.33
N VAL A 185 -20.74 23.03 -4.55
CA VAL A 185 -21.47 22.38 -5.66
C VAL A 185 -20.77 21.11 -6.10
N ALA A 186 -21.51 20.11 -6.58
CA ALA A 186 -20.91 18.86 -7.05
C ALA A 186 -19.80 19.08 -8.10
N ALA A 187 -18.77 18.24 -8.02
CA ALA A 187 -17.70 18.15 -8.98
C ALA A 187 -18.20 17.62 -10.34
N VAL A 188 -17.37 17.83 -11.35
CA VAL A 188 -17.55 17.40 -12.74
C VAL A 188 -16.25 16.75 -13.22
N SER A 189 -16.33 16.03 -14.34
CA SER A 189 -15.17 15.34 -14.90
C SER A 189 -15.18 15.30 -16.42
N ASP A 190 -14.12 14.74 -16.97
CA ASP A 190 -13.94 14.40 -18.38
C ASP A 190 -14.88 13.31 -18.92
N SER A 191 -15.85 12.80 -18.17
CA SER A 191 -16.72 11.68 -18.59
C SER A 191 -17.42 11.86 -19.94
N GLY A 192 -17.72 13.10 -20.34
CA GLY A 192 -18.34 13.37 -21.65
C GLY A 192 -17.37 13.32 -22.83
N VAL A 193 -16.06 13.30 -22.59
CA VAL A 193 -15.01 13.47 -23.62
C VAL A 193 -13.81 12.53 -23.46
N VAL A 194 -13.81 11.65 -22.47
CA VAL A 194 -12.72 10.71 -22.20
C VAL A 194 -12.44 9.81 -23.42
N THR A 195 -11.17 9.54 -23.69
CA THR A 195 -10.74 8.67 -24.79
C THR A 195 -10.60 7.21 -24.35
N THR A 196 -10.63 6.30 -25.32
CA THR A 196 -10.34 4.87 -25.09
C THR A 196 -8.97 4.66 -24.46
N GLU A 197 -7.96 5.44 -24.89
CA GLU A 197 -6.60 5.39 -24.35
C GLU A 197 -6.59 5.73 -22.86
N GLN A 198 -7.23 6.82 -22.47
CA GLN A 198 -7.31 7.23 -21.07
C GLN A 198 -7.96 6.14 -20.19
N THR A 199 -9.04 5.51 -20.66
CA THR A 199 -9.72 4.44 -19.90
C THR A 199 -8.96 3.11 -19.85
N ALA A 200 -8.05 2.89 -20.81
CA ALA A 200 -7.28 1.65 -20.91
C ALA A 200 -6.02 1.64 -20.01
N LEU A 201 -5.57 2.80 -19.53
CA LEU A 201 -4.40 2.91 -18.67
C LEU A 201 -4.56 2.11 -17.37
N ARG A 202 -3.48 1.46 -16.95
CA ARG A 202 -3.33 0.79 -15.65
C ARG A 202 -1.97 1.19 -15.08
N ALA A 203 -1.90 1.40 -13.78
CA ALA A 203 -0.65 1.73 -13.11
C ALA A 203 0.41 0.65 -13.40
N PRO A 204 1.70 1.01 -13.56
CA PRO A 204 2.26 2.34 -13.32
C PRO A 204 2.09 3.32 -14.50
N TYR A 205 1.75 4.57 -14.21
CA TYR A 205 1.84 5.69 -15.17
C TYR A 205 1.88 7.04 -14.46
N TRP A 206 2.36 8.05 -15.17
CA TRP A 206 2.51 9.39 -14.67
C TRP A 206 1.24 10.22 -14.83
N VAL A 207 0.97 11.06 -13.83
CA VAL A 207 -0.10 12.08 -13.85
C VAL A 207 0.47 13.45 -13.51
N LYS A 208 -0.07 14.50 -14.13
CA LYS A 208 0.33 15.89 -13.88
C LYS A 208 -0.89 16.82 -13.89
N ILE A 209 -0.91 17.79 -12.98
CA ILE A 209 -1.81 18.94 -13.02
C ILE A 209 -0.99 20.24 -12.95
N GLU A 210 -1.31 21.21 -13.82
CA GLU A 210 -0.63 22.50 -13.94
C GLU A 210 -1.61 23.66 -13.88
N ARG A 211 -1.29 24.67 -13.06
CA ARG A 211 -2.05 25.90 -12.92
C ARG A 211 -1.31 27.07 -13.58
N VAL A 212 -2.03 27.79 -14.44
CA VAL A 212 -1.64 29.08 -15.03
C VAL A 212 -2.79 30.07 -14.87
N GLY A 213 -2.69 30.97 -13.90
CA GLY A 213 -3.79 31.82 -13.44
C GLY A 213 -4.97 31.00 -12.94
N ASN A 214 -6.10 31.07 -13.65
CA ASN A 214 -7.30 30.26 -13.40
C ASN A 214 -7.44 29.08 -14.37
N SER A 215 -6.45 28.84 -15.24
CA SER A 215 -6.44 27.71 -16.18
C SER A 215 -5.73 26.52 -15.55
N PHE A 216 -6.42 25.39 -15.48
CA PHE A 216 -5.90 24.14 -14.96
C PHE A 216 -5.78 23.12 -16.08
N ASN A 217 -4.55 22.62 -16.27
CA ASN A 217 -4.20 21.71 -17.34
C ASN A 217 -3.79 20.35 -16.80
N GLY A 218 -4.51 19.30 -17.21
CA GLY A 218 -4.23 17.91 -16.83
C GLY A 218 -3.48 17.16 -17.92
N TYR A 219 -2.53 16.32 -17.52
CA TYR A 219 -1.72 15.48 -18.41
C TYR A 219 -1.46 14.09 -17.81
N TYR A 220 -1.12 13.14 -18.67
CA TYR A 220 -0.59 11.83 -18.30
C TYR A 220 0.59 11.43 -19.19
N SER A 221 1.37 10.45 -18.76
CA SER A 221 2.49 9.88 -19.53
C SER A 221 2.77 8.44 -19.13
N THR A 222 3.19 7.60 -20.08
CA THR A 222 3.61 6.22 -19.84
C THR A 222 5.14 6.06 -19.75
N ASP A 223 5.90 7.11 -20.03
CA ASP A 223 7.37 7.09 -20.05
C ASP A 223 8.01 8.21 -19.21
N GLY A 224 7.22 9.16 -18.70
CA GLY A 224 7.69 10.30 -17.91
C GLY A 224 8.31 11.43 -18.76
N GLU A 225 8.43 11.24 -20.07
CA GLU A 225 9.08 12.18 -21.00
C GLU A 225 8.06 12.81 -21.94
N ASN A 226 7.21 11.99 -22.56
CA ASN A 226 6.18 12.40 -23.50
C ASN A 226 4.84 12.55 -22.77
N TRP A 227 4.34 13.78 -22.73
CA TRP A 227 3.12 14.14 -22.01
C TRP A 227 1.93 14.29 -22.94
N THR A 228 0.89 13.50 -22.71
CA THR A 228 -0.40 13.63 -23.41
C THR A 228 -1.34 14.49 -22.57
N ALA A 229 -1.93 15.51 -23.20
CA ALA A 229 -2.96 16.32 -22.57
C ALA A 229 -4.26 15.51 -22.38
N MET A 230 -4.90 15.67 -21.22
CA MET A 230 -6.24 15.11 -20.99
C MET A 230 -7.24 15.69 -21.99
N ALA A 231 -8.24 14.91 -22.42
CA ALA A 231 -9.21 15.37 -23.42
C ALA A 231 -10.05 16.58 -22.96
N TRP A 232 -10.26 16.72 -21.65
CA TRP A 232 -11.01 17.80 -21.02
C TRP A 232 -10.09 18.96 -20.55
N ASN A 233 -9.13 19.37 -21.38
CA ASN A 233 -8.09 20.33 -21.03
C ASN A 233 -8.15 21.60 -21.91
N PRO A 234 -8.03 22.83 -21.36
CA PRO A 234 -8.01 23.21 -19.94
C PRO A 234 -9.39 23.38 -19.31
N GLN A 235 -9.40 23.37 -17.98
CA GLN A 235 -10.55 23.83 -17.17
C GLN A 235 -10.28 25.20 -16.56
N THR A 236 -11.28 26.07 -16.60
CA THR A 236 -11.20 27.40 -15.96
C THR A 236 -11.87 27.36 -14.59
N ILE A 237 -11.09 27.55 -13.53
CA ILE A 237 -11.55 27.52 -12.14
C ILE A 237 -11.02 28.77 -11.46
N ALA A 238 -11.91 29.59 -10.91
CA ALA A 238 -11.49 30.76 -10.15
C ALA A 238 -11.02 30.30 -8.77
N MET A 239 -9.73 30.53 -8.47
CA MET A 239 -9.15 30.29 -7.14
C MET A 239 -8.31 31.49 -6.70
N GLY A 240 -8.18 31.68 -5.39
CA GLY A 240 -7.25 32.61 -4.78
C GLY A 240 -5.78 32.33 -5.17
N ALA A 241 -4.91 33.30 -4.93
CA ALA A 241 -3.49 33.18 -5.24
C ALA A 241 -2.80 32.07 -4.43
N ASN A 242 -3.20 31.89 -3.17
CA ASN A 242 -2.69 30.84 -2.29
C ASN A 242 -3.64 29.65 -2.32
N VAL A 243 -3.09 28.48 -2.62
CA VAL A 243 -3.80 27.19 -2.72
C VAL A 243 -2.92 26.09 -2.15
N TYR A 244 -3.38 24.86 -2.20
CA TYR A 244 -2.63 23.67 -1.83
C TYR A 244 -2.42 22.80 -3.07
N VAL A 245 -1.23 22.22 -3.17
CA VAL A 245 -0.85 21.27 -4.21
C VAL A 245 -0.34 19.99 -3.57
N GLY A 246 -0.78 18.82 -4.06
CA GLY A 246 -0.45 17.58 -3.40
C GLY A 246 -1.00 16.31 -4.03
N LEU A 247 -0.83 15.22 -3.29
CA LEU A 247 -1.28 13.88 -3.60
C LEU A 247 -2.61 13.62 -2.89
N ALA A 248 -3.59 13.07 -3.61
CA ALA A 248 -4.93 12.81 -3.10
C ALA A 248 -5.30 11.33 -3.32
N VAL A 249 -5.85 10.70 -2.27
CA VAL A 249 -6.32 9.29 -2.31
C VAL A 249 -7.69 9.18 -1.65
N THR A 250 -8.62 8.48 -2.30
CA THR A 250 -9.91 8.08 -1.71
C THR A 250 -10.22 6.64 -2.08
N SER A 251 -10.73 5.86 -1.13
CA SER A 251 -11.16 4.49 -1.39
C SER A 251 -12.46 4.41 -2.16
N HIS A 252 -13.27 5.49 -2.15
CA HIS A 252 -14.65 5.52 -2.62
C HIS A 252 -15.60 4.60 -1.80
N SER A 253 -15.22 4.34 -0.55
CA SER A 253 -16.04 3.65 0.45
C SER A 253 -15.69 4.14 1.86
N ALA A 254 -16.66 4.72 2.56
CA ALA A 254 -16.48 5.13 3.94
C ALA A 254 -16.00 3.96 4.82
N GLY A 255 -15.03 4.21 5.69
CA GLY A 255 -14.51 3.20 6.62
C GLY A 255 -13.70 2.06 6.00
N VAL A 256 -13.50 2.03 4.67
CA VAL A 256 -12.65 1.04 4.01
C VAL A 256 -11.41 1.74 3.50
N LEU A 257 -10.23 1.30 3.95
CA LEU A 257 -8.96 1.87 3.53
C LEU A 257 -8.50 1.27 2.19
N ALA A 258 -8.10 2.13 1.25
CA ALA A 258 -7.31 1.79 0.09
C ALA A 258 -5.89 2.34 0.26
N SER A 259 -4.88 1.68 -0.29
CA SER A 259 -3.52 2.20 -0.45
C SER A 259 -3.23 2.65 -1.88
N ALA A 260 -2.32 3.61 -2.01
CA ALA A 260 -1.67 3.99 -3.25
C ALA A 260 -0.17 4.24 -3.03
N GLU A 261 0.63 3.90 -4.03
CA GLU A 261 2.07 4.14 -4.07
C GLU A 261 2.39 5.18 -5.15
N PHE A 262 3.20 6.17 -4.77
CA PHE A 262 3.67 7.24 -5.66
C PHE A 262 5.19 7.29 -5.65
N SER A 263 5.79 7.58 -6.79
CA SER A 263 7.22 7.87 -6.87
C SER A 263 7.46 9.10 -7.75
N SER A 264 8.70 9.57 -7.74
CA SER A 264 9.15 10.67 -8.61
C SER A 264 8.28 11.94 -8.50
N VAL A 265 7.78 12.22 -7.30
CA VAL A 265 6.90 13.35 -7.05
C VAL A 265 7.69 14.66 -7.13
N ALA A 266 7.26 15.57 -8.01
CA ALA A 266 7.92 16.86 -8.18
C ALA A 266 6.91 17.99 -8.36
N THR A 267 7.30 19.18 -7.93
CA THR A 267 6.47 20.39 -8.02
C THR A 267 7.23 21.54 -8.66
N THR A 268 6.51 22.44 -9.34
CA THR A 268 7.05 23.72 -9.84
C THR A 268 6.29 24.90 -9.26
N GLY A 269 6.86 26.10 -9.37
CA GLY A 269 6.27 27.32 -8.80
C GLY A 269 6.70 27.56 -7.36
N ASN A 270 5.97 28.42 -6.65
CA ASN A 270 6.29 28.79 -5.27
C ASN A 270 5.64 27.80 -4.28
N VAL A 271 6.15 26.56 -4.26
CA VAL A 271 5.75 25.48 -3.34
C VAL A 271 6.75 25.38 -2.20
N ASN A 272 6.29 25.50 -0.96
CA ASN A 272 7.15 25.54 0.22
C ASN A 272 6.65 24.61 1.34
N GLY A 273 7.54 24.22 2.25
CA GLY A 273 7.20 23.48 3.46
C GLY A 273 7.27 21.95 3.32
N ALA A 274 7.14 21.27 4.46
CA ALA A 274 6.99 19.82 4.52
C ALA A 274 5.56 19.41 4.13
N TRP A 275 5.36 18.12 3.86
CA TRP A 275 4.02 17.57 3.65
C TRP A 275 3.12 17.80 4.88
N ALA A 276 1.96 18.39 4.66
CA ALA A 276 0.84 18.36 5.59
C ALA A 276 -0.12 17.26 5.15
N VAL A 277 -0.47 16.34 6.05
CA VAL A 277 -1.33 15.19 5.75
C VAL A 277 -2.69 15.43 6.37
N GLU A 278 -3.66 15.78 5.55
CA GLU A 278 -4.99 16.18 5.97
C GLU A 278 -6.00 15.08 5.67
N THR A 279 -6.93 14.88 6.60
CA THR A 279 -8.15 14.11 6.37
C THR A 279 -9.24 15.11 6.01
N ILE A 280 -9.63 15.13 4.74
CA ILE A 280 -10.60 16.08 4.22
C ILE A 280 -11.96 15.40 4.22
N GLY A 281 -12.81 15.76 5.18
CA GLY A 281 -14.12 15.14 5.37
C GLY A 281 -14.04 13.66 5.75
N GLY A 282 -15.12 13.14 6.32
CA GLY A 282 -15.22 11.74 6.75
C GLY A 282 -14.21 11.36 7.85
N ASP A 283 -14.43 10.20 8.45
CA ASP A 283 -13.47 9.58 9.38
C ASP A 283 -12.66 8.52 8.64
N HIS A 284 -11.37 8.44 8.94
CA HIS A 284 -10.48 7.41 8.41
C HIS A 284 -10.15 6.41 9.52
N PRO A 285 -10.35 5.09 9.28
CA PRO A 285 -9.88 4.08 10.21
C PRO A 285 -8.38 4.23 10.47
N GLU A 286 -7.95 3.85 11.67
CA GLU A 286 -6.53 3.71 11.98
C GLU A 286 -5.95 2.57 11.14
N GLY A 287 -4.77 2.82 10.59
CA GLY A 287 -4.01 1.83 9.82
C GLY A 287 -2.74 1.43 10.53
N ASN A 288 -1.90 0.67 9.84
CA ASN A 288 -0.63 0.24 10.40
C ASN A 288 0.33 1.41 10.64
N GLY A 289 1.19 1.27 11.64
CA GLY A 289 2.41 2.06 11.79
C GLY A 289 3.55 1.45 10.97
N ALA A 290 4.39 2.28 10.34
CA ALA A 290 5.41 1.82 9.41
C ALA A 290 6.43 0.87 10.08
N ALA A 291 6.72 -0.26 9.43
CA ALA A 291 7.74 -1.22 9.83
C ALA A 291 8.13 -2.12 8.64
N GLN A 292 9.41 -2.53 8.60
CA GLN A 292 9.93 -3.37 7.52
C GLN A 292 9.44 -4.81 7.64
N LEU A 293 8.74 -5.33 6.63
CA LEU A 293 8.43 -6.75 6.51
C LEU A 293 9.67 -7.51 5.99
N TYR A 294 9.98 -8.68 6.53
CA TYR A 294 11.07 -9.55 6.09
C TYR A 294 10.75 -11.03 6.29
N VAL A 295 11.50 -11.89 5.60
CA VAL A 295 11.49 -13.35 5.75
C VAL A 295 12.92 -13.82 6.04
N THR A 296 13.06 -14.76 6.96
CA THR A 296 14.32 -15.49 7.19
C THR A 296 14.09 -16.98 6.97
N LEU A 297 14.96 -17.63 6.20
CA LEU A 297 15.01 -19.08 6.10
C LEU A 297 16.22 -19.62 6.85
N GLU A 298 16.06 -20.79 7.45
CA GLU A 298 17.14 -21.58 8.06
C GLU A 298 17.21 -22.98 7.44
N ASP A 299 18.41 -23.43 7.06
CA ASP A 299 18.63 -24.82 6.62
C ASP A 299 19.02 -25.75 7.77
N ALA A 300 18.95 -27.06 7.51
CA ALA A 300 19.31 -28.12 8.47
C ALA A 300 20.78 -28.13 8.93
N ALA A 301 21.61 -27.20 8.46
CA ALA A 301 22.97 -26.96 8.93
C ALA A 301 23.08 -25.68 9.78
N GLY A 302 21.95 -25.05 10.11
CA GLY A 302 21.86 -23.80 10.88
C GLY A 302 22.28 -22.56 10.09
N LYS A 303 22.32 -22.61 8.74
CA LYS A 303 22.62 -21.43 7.93
C LYS A 303 21.34 -20.65 7.69
N THR A 304 21.43 -19.32 7.78
CA THR A 304 20.30 -18.43 7.58
C THR A 304 20.51 -17.43 6.45
N ALA A 305 19.40 -17.04 5.81
CA ALA A 305 19.33 -15.90 4.90
C ALA A 305 18.06 -15.10 5.19
N THR A 306 18.20 -13.78 5.29
CA THR A 306 17.10 -12.84 5.56
C THR A 306 16.92 -11.93 4.36
N VAL A 307 15.69 -11.81 3.87
CA VAL A 307 15.31 -10.90 2.78
C VAL A 307 14.25 -9.95 3.29
N SER A 308 14.45 -8.65 3.08
CA SER A 308 13.48 -7.61 3.40
C SER A 308 12.58 -7.34 2.18
N HIS A 309 11.30 -7.04 2.41
CA HIS A 309 10.38 -6.66 1.35
C HIS A 309 10.88 -5.38 0.63
N PRO A 310 10.90 -5.35 -0.72
CA PRO A 310 11.50 -4.26 -1.50
C PRO A 310 10.80 -2.91 -1.31
N SER A 311 9.49 -2.87 -1.04
CA SER A 311 8.74 -1.63 -0.71
C SER A 311 9.08 -1.04 0.67
N GLY A 312 10.15 -1.51 1.32
CA GLY A 312 10.64 -0.97 2.59
C GLY A 312 9.64 -1.09 3.73
N ALA A 313 9.65 -0.10 4.63
CA ALA A 313 8.71 -0.02 5.75
C ALA A 313 7.26 0.31 5.35
N GLY A 314 7.01 0.59 4.06
CA GLY A 314 5.67 0.82 3.50
C GLY A 314 4.95 -0.47 3.08
N ALA A 315 5.65 -1.61 3.05
CA ALA A 315 5.04 -2.90 2.68
C ALA A 315 3.80 -3.22 3.54
N VAL A 316 3.87 -2.95 4.85
CA VAL A 316 2.76 -3.18 5.78
C VAL A 316 1.55 -2.26 5.54
N PHE A 317 1.61 -1.31 4.61
CA PHE A 317 0.49 -0.44 4.22
C PHE A 317 -0.23 -0.92 2.95
N LEU A 318 0.29 -1.93 2.26
CA LEU A 318 -0.29 -2.38 1.00
C LEU A 318 -1.59 -3.15 1.26
N ALA A 319 -2.72 -2.56 0.86
CA ALA A 319 -4.03 -3.20 0.89
C ALA A 319 -4.20 -4.19 -0.27
N GLY A 320 -5.16 -5.10 -0.10
CA GLY A 320 -5.36 -6.22 -1.00
C GLY A 320 -4.24 -7.25 -0.88
N TRP A 321 -4.45 -8.42 -1.48
CA TRP A 321 -3.43 -9.46 -1.52
C TRP A 321 -2.32 -9.12 -2.50
N ASN A 322 -1.10 -9.13 -1.98
CA ASN A 322 0.13 -8.85 -2.73
C ASN A 322 1.00 -10.10 -2.72
N GLU A 323 1.45 -10.54 -3.89
CA GLU A 323 2.45 -11.60 -4.00
C GLU A 323 3.86 -11.04 -3.80
N TRP A 324 4.54 -11.46 -2.74
CA TRP A 324 5.96 -11.23 -2.59
C TRP A 324 6.76 -12.40 -3.16
N ALA A 325 7.15 -12.25 -4.42
CA ALA A 325 8.04 -13.20 -5.10
C ALA A 325 9.50 -12.94 -4.75
N ILE A 326 10.10 -13.79 -3.92
CA ILE A 326 11.50 -13.74 -3.48
C ILE A 326 12.35 -14.65 -4.37
N PRO A 327 13.24 -14.11 -5.22
CA PRO A 327 14.16 -14.91 -6.01
C PRO A 327 15.12 -15.70 -5.12
N TYR A 328 15.43 -16.94 -5.50
CA TYR A 328 16.39 -17.76 -4.77
C TYR A 328 17.82 -17.18 -4.75
N SER A 329 18.15 -16.26 -5.67
CA SER A 329 19.39 -15.50 -5.61
C SER A 329 19.54 -14.66 -4.34
N ASP A 330 18.42 -14.22 -3.76
CA ASP A 330 18.39 -13.33 -2.61
C ASP A 330 18.49 -14.14 -1.30
N LEU A 331 18.29 -15.46 -1.37
CA LEU A 331 18.42 -16.43 -0.28
C LEU A 331 19.78 -17.14 -0.30
N ALA A 332 20.81 -16.50 -0.88
CA ALA A 332 22.14 -17.06 -1.01
C ALA A 332 22.73 -17.45 0.35
N GLY A 333 23.32 -18.65 0.42
CA GLY A 333 23.95 -19.18 1.64
C GLY A 333 23.14 -20.26 2.36
N VAL A 334 21.82 -20.29 2.15
CA VAL A 334 20.91 -21.34 2.66
C VAL A 334 20.79 -22.47 1.64
N ASN A 335 20.80 -23.72 2.11
CA ASN A 335 20.50 -24.87 1.28
C ASN A 335 18.99 -25.09 1.17
N LEU A 336 18.39 -24.59 0.09
CA LEU A 336 16.96 -24.69 -0.19
C LEU A 336 16.45 -26.14 -0.35
N ALA A 337 17.33 -27.14 -0.47
CA ALA A 337 16.93 -28.54 -0.48
C ALA A 337 16.72 -29.14 0.92
N ARG A 338 17.00 -28.37 1.99
CA ARG A 338 16.97 -28.83 3.39
C ARG A 338 16.53 -27.71 4.34
N ILE A 339 15.44 -27.02 4.03
CA ILE A 339 14.90 -25.95 4.89
C ILE A 339 14.32 -26.55 6.17
N GLU A 340 14.80 -26.09 7.32
CA GLU A 340 14.38 -26.55 8.65
C GLU A 340 13.44 -25.55 9.34
N ALA A 341 13.57 -24.25 9.06
CA ALA A 341 12.66 -23.25 9.61
C ALA A 341 12.44 -22.05 8.67
N MET A 342 11.31 -21.38 8.87
CA MET A 342 10.96 -20.12 8.23
C MET A 342 10.45 -19.13 9.29
N THR A 343 10.98 -17.92 9.28
CA THR A 343 10.53 -16.80 10.09
C THR A 343 9.93 -15.72 9.21
N ILE A 344 8.78 -15.20 9.60
CA ILE A 344 8.20 -13.96 9.06
C ILE A 344 8.34 -12.90 10.15
N GLY A 345 8.95 -11.78 9.80
CA GLY A 345 9.24 -10.73 10.75
C GLY A 345 8.83 -9.35 10.29
N VAL A 346 8.50 -8.49 11.26
CA VAL A 346 8.19 -7.08 11.07
C VAL A 346 9.10 -6.26 11.98
N GLY A 347 9.88 -5.33 11.41
CA GLY A 347 10.91 -4.56 12.10
C GLY A 347 12.30 -4.85 11.55
N ASN A 348 13.34 -4.76 12.39
CA ASN A 348 14.71 -5.07 11.97
C ASN A 348 15.47 -5.78 13.09
N ARG A 349 15.66 -7.10 12.97
CA ARG A 349 16.37 -7.89 13.98
C ARG A 349 17.86 -7.56 14.09
N THR A 350 18.51 -7.14 13.00
CA THR A 350 19.96 -6.88 12.99
C THR A 350 20.32 -5.46 13.44
N SER A 351 19.37 -4.53 13.36
CA SER A 351 19.48 -3.16 13.85
C SER A 351 18.12 -2.72 14.44
N PRO A 352 17.72 -3.25 15.61
CA PRO A 352 16.42 -2.97 16.19
C PRO A 352 16.30 -1.51 16.63
N SER A 353 15.19 -0.89 16.26
CA SER A 353 14.83 0.47 16.65
C SER A 353 13.31 0.56 16.76
N ALA A 354 12.82 1.43 17.65
CA ALA A 354 11.39 1.61 17.84
C ALA A 354 10.67 1.87 16.50
N GLY A 355 9.63 1.11 16.24
CA GLY A 355 8.83 1.15 15.02
C GLY A 355 7.33 1.26 15.31
N GLY A 356 6.51 1.09 14.28
CA GLY A 356 5.06 1.06 14.42
C GLY A 356 4.53 -0.25 15.01
N SER A 357 3.22 -0.27 15.22
CA SER A 357 2.43 -1.46 15.50
C SER A 357 1.32 -1.62 14.46
N GLY A 358 0.74 -2.81 14.37
CA GLY A 358 -0.29 -3.08 13.38
C GLY A 358 -0.53 -4.58 13.18
N ILE A 359 -1.11 -4.92 12.03
CA ILE A 359 -1.39 -6.30 11.64
C ILE A 359 -1.09 -6.52 10.16
N VAL A 360 -0.53 -7.68 9.83
CA VAL A 360 -0.36 -8.17 8.46
C VAL A 360 -1.04 -9.52 8.37
N TYR A 361 -1.82 -9.74 7.34
CA TYR A 361 -2.38 -11.05 7.03
C TYR A 361 -1.43 -11.77 6.08
N ILE A 362 -1.12 -13.02 6.38
CA ILE A 362 -0.27 -13.88 5.57
C ILE A 362 -1.10 -15.07 5.10
N ASP A 363 -0.97 -15.40 3.83
CA ASP A 363 -1.63 -16.57 3.27
C ASP A 363 -0.74 -17.21 2.19
N ASP A 364 -1.08 -18.43 1.78
CA ASP A 364 -0.50 -19.14 0.62
C ASP A 364 1.02 -18.98 0.46
N ILE A 365 1.79 -19.56 1.38
CA ILE A 365 3.24 -19.62 1.26
C ILE A 365 3.62 -20.79 0.36
N GLY A 366 4.23 -20.49 -0.79
CA GLY A 366 4.57 -21.45 -1.82
C GLY A 366 5.99 -21.29 -2.33
N PHE A 367 6.47 -22.27 -3.08
CA PHE A 367 7.69 -22.12 -3.87
C PHE A 367 7.51 -22.75 -5.23
N GLY A 368 8.22 -22.26 -6.23
CA GLY A 368 8.08 -22.78 -7.58
C GLY A 368 8.84 -21.98 -8.62
N ARG A 369 8.37 -22.12 -9.85
CA ARG A 369 8.75 -21.27 -10.97
C ARG A 369 7.58 -20.34 -11.26
N PRO A 370 7.79 -19.01 -11.37
CA PRO A 370 6.77 -18.13 -11.89
C PRO A 370 6.27 -18.66 -13.24
N ALA A 371 4.95 -18.65 -13.44
CA ALA A 371 4.40 -18.96 -14.76
C ALA A 371 5.00 -17.96 -15.77
N ALA A 372 5.36 -18.43 -16.97
CA ALA A 372 5.78 -17.52 -18.02
C ALA A 372 4.63 -16.55 -18.32
N GLN A 373 4.84 -15.26 -18.04
CA GLN A 373 3.89 -14.19 -18.33
C GLN A 373 3.67 -14.04 -19.84
#